data_AF-A0A3B5MZ52-F1
#
_entry.id   AF-A0A3B5MZ52-F1
#
_cell.length_a   1.000
_cell.length_b   1.000
_cell.length_c   1.000
_cell.angle_alpha   90.00
_cell.angle_beta   90.00
_cell.angle_gamma   90.00
#
_symmetry.space_group_name_H-M   'P 1'
#
loop_
_entity.id
_entity.type
_entity.pdbx_description
1 polymer ?
#
loop_
_entity_poly.entity_id
_entity_poly.type
_entity_poly.pdbx_seq_one_letter_code
_entity_poly.pdbx_strand_id
1 'polypeptide(L)'
;MDKCAEELARCQSNLTELSRLLQSLEILQRTQSAPNFTDMQKHQLYLLWQPNEYFVKPNSFLLLSCFPTVHSLLKSAFNTMAIEKEKIKQVLSEQEQSDQSSQIISIRKSLSLALAQNAELRSRLNRIHSETILTEQVVSVNIIPTPDEAVEQMGIPLTQQASNESRLSMSESVSEFFDAQEVLLSASSSENEGSDDESYVSDVSDNISEDNASVTDNVSRQMANGDFAGSAFRNGRRICLPAPCPDTSNINLWNILRNNIGKDLSKVSMPVELNEPLNTLQRMCEELEYSELLDKAAETENPFERMVLVAAFAVSGYSSTYYRAGSKPFNPLLGETYECIREDKGFCFFSEQVSHHPPISACHCESKNFTFWQDVRWKNKFWGKSMEILPIGSVNLTIPRFGDHYEWNKVTTCVHNILSGRRWIEHYGEITIRNTKSSTCLCKLTFVKGNYWSSNVNEVQGFVMDQEGKVIHRLFGKWHEGLYCGVPPSAKCVWRPGSMPTDYELYYGFTRFAIELNELCPELKDALPRTDARFRPDQRYLEEGNVEMASSEKQRIEDAQRARRKWNEENNIKHEPRFFKKVVDANHRERWVSNNMYWELRKNPGFINMEPTVSLW
;
A
#
# COMPACT_ATOMS: atom_id res chain seq x y z
N MET A 1 19.01 27.06 -42.33
CA MET A 1 18.17 26.46 -41.27
C MET A 1 17.02 25.65 -41.86
N ASP A 2 16.34 26.14 -42.91
CA ASP A 2 15.22 25.41 -43.55
C ASP A 2 15.59 24.01 -44.08
N LYS A 3 16.78 23.86 -44.68
CA LYS A 3 17.30 22.55 -45.11
C LYS A 3 17.52 21.57 -43.93
N CYS A 4 17.85 22.09 -42.74
CA CYS A 4 18.06 21.28 -41.53
C CYS A 4 16.72 20.92 -40.88
N ALA A 5 15.73 21.82 -40.95
CA ALA A 5 14.36 21.53 -40.53
C ALA A 5 13.69 20.47 -41.42
N GLU A 6 13.95 20.49 -42.73
CA GLU A 6 13.43 19.50 -43.68
C GLU A 6 14.06 18.11 -43.47
N GLU A 7 15.36 18.05 -43.21
CA GLU A 7 16.07 16.80 -42.86
C GLU A 7 15.60 16.24 -41.50
N LEU A 8 15.33 17.09 -40.51
CA LEU A 8 14.78 16.68 -39.21
C LEU A 8 13.35 16.15 -39.32
N ALA A 9 12.50 16.80 -40.12
CA ALA A 9 11.14 16.34 -40.39
C ALA A 9 11.15 14.97 -41.09
N ARG A 10 12.07 14.76 -42.02
CA ARG A 10 12.26 13.48 -42.70
C ARG A 10 12.76 12.39 -41.75
N CYS A 11 13.66 12.73 -40.83
CA CYS A 11 14.14 11.83 -39.79
C CYS A 11 13.03 11.42 -38.81
N GLN A 12 12.17 12.37 -38.41
CA GLN A 12 11.03 12.12 -37.55
C GLN A 12 9.96 11.25 -38.22
N SER A 13 9.72 11.44 -39.52
CA SER A 13 8.84 10.57 -40.31
C SER A 13 9.35 9.12 -40.34
N ASN A 14 10.64 8.91 -40.60
CA ASN A 14 11.24 7.59 -40.65
C ASN A 14 11.21 6.87 -39.28
N LEU A 15 11.40 7.61 -38.17
CA LEU A 15 11.30 7.06 -36.81
C LEU A 15 9.87 6.63 -36.46
N THR A 16 8.88 7.37 -36.94
CA THR A 16 7.46 7.06 -36.72
C THR A 16 7.06 5.80 -37.49
N GLU A 17 7.58 5.62 -38.71
CA GLU A 17 7.36 4.43 -39.52
C GLU A 17 8.05 3.18 -38.92
N LEU A 18 9.27 3.34 -38.38
CA LEU A 18 9.99 2.29 -37.67
C LEU A 18 9.25 1.83 -36.40
N SER A 19 8.69 2.77 -35.63
CA SER A 19 7.89 2.47 -34.43
C SER A 19 6.61 1.71 -34.78
N ARG A 20 5.96 2.05 -35.91
CA ARG A 20 4.77 1.36 -36.39
C ARG A 20 5.07 -0.06 -36.88
N LEU A 21 6.22 -0.27 -37.53
CA LEU A 21 6.70 -1.59 -37.92
C LEU A 21 7.04 -2.47 -36.71
N LEU A 22 7.65 -1.91 -35.66
CA LEU A 22 7.91 -2.60 -34.40
C LEU A 22 6.62 -3.01 -33.68
N GLN A 23 5.62 -2.15 -33.63
CA GLN A 23 4.30 -2.48 -33.07
C GLN A 23 3.60 -3.60 -33.87
N SER A 24 3.72 -3.60 -35.21
CA SER A 24 3.18 -4.69 -36.03
C SER A 24 3.93 -6.02 -35.83
N LEU A 25 5.23 -5.97 -35.51
CA LEU A 25 6.03 -7.16 -35.16
C LEU A 25 5.68 -7.70 -33.76
N GLU A 26 5.39 -6.84 -32.78
CA GLU A 26 4.88 -7.25 -31.45
C GLU A 26 3.51 -7.95 -31.54
N ILE A 27 2.64 -7.52 -32.46
CA ILE A 27 1.33 -8.15 -32.70
C ILE A 27 1.50 -9.55 -33.33
N LEU A 28 2.48 -9.72 -34.22
CA LEU A 28 2.85 -11.03 -34.79
C LEU A 28 3.48 -11.97 -33.76
N GLN A 29 4.22 -11.44 -32.78
CA GLN A 29 4.80 -12.24 -31.70
C GLN A 29 3.75 -12.72 -30.67
N ARG A 30 2.59 -12.05 -30.59
CA ARG A 30 1.45 -12.46 -29.74
C ARG A 30 0.53 -13.52 -30.36
N THR A 31 0.74 -13.93 -31.61
CA THR A 31 -0.15 -14.89 -32.32
C THR A 31 0.46 -16.27 -32.63
N GLN A 32 1.65 -16.59 -32.12
CA GLN A 32 2.14 -17.98 -32.13
C GLN A 32 2.74 -18.38 -30.78
N SER A 33 1.95 -19.11 -30.00
CA SER A 33 2.43 -19.91 -28.86
C SER A 33 1.64 -21.22 -28.83
N ALA A 34 1.88 -22.08 -29.82
CA ALA A 34 1.59 -23.51 -29.70
C ALA A 34 2.94 -24.25 -29.76
N PRO A 35 3.16 -25.29 -28.92
CA PRO A 35 4.48 -25.84 -28.67
C PRO A 35 4.99 -26.67 -29.87
N ASN A 36 6.26 -26.45 -30.23
CA ASN A 36 6.99 -27.33 -31.13
C ASN A 36 7.38 -28.62 -30.37
N PHE A 37 6.75 -29.73 -30.73
CA PHE A 37 7.30 -31.06 -30.50
C PHE A 37 8.44 -31.30 -31.49
N THR A 38 9.65 -31.59 -31.00
CA THR A 38 10.72 -32.18 -31.81
C THR A 38 10.88 -33.66 -31.48
N ASP A 39 11.09 -34.41 -32.56
CA ASP A 39 11.57 -35.79 -32.67
C ASP A 39 10.55 -36.92 -32.50
N MET A 40 9.94 -37.32 -33.62
CA MET A 40 10.11 -38.68 -34.13
C MET A 40 9.75 -38.83 -35.62
N GLN A 41 10.70 -39.42 -36.36
CA GLN A 41 10.53 -40.19 -37.61
C GLN A 41 10.10 -39.48 -38.90
N LYS A 42 11.12 -39.06 -39.65
CA LYS A 42 11.11 -39.07 -41.13
C LYS A 42 10.89 -40.50 -41.64
N HIS A 43 9.67 -40.86 -42.05
CA HIS A 43 9.36 -41.71 -43.22
C HIS A 43 7.88 -42.12 -43.21
N GLN A 44 6.98 -41.26 -43.68
CA GLN A 44 5.73 -41.62 -44.38
C GLN A 44 4.91 -40.37 -44.63
N LEU A 45 4.85 -39.93 -45.89
CA LEU A 45 3.75 -39.20 -46.56
C LEU A 45 4.34 -38.42 -47.74
N TYR A 46 4.84 -39.17 -48.73
CA TYR A 46 5.21 -38.67 -50.05
C TYR A 46 4.07 -38.83 -51.08
N LEU A 47 2.83 -39.06 -50.63
CA LEU A 47 1.70 -39.29 -51.51
C LEU A 47 0.49 -38.55 -50.97
N LEU A 48 0.27 -37.34 -51.53
CA LEU A 48 -1.02 -36.74 -51.88
C LEU A 48 -0.78 -35.25 -52.13
N TRP A 49 -0.26 -34.93 -53.31
CA TRP A 49 -0.21 -33.58 -53.85
C TRP A 49 -0.96 -33.54 -55.17
N GLN A 50 -1.79 -32.48 -55.30
CA GLN A 50 -2.50 -31.92 -56.47
C GLN A 50 -4.00 -32.27 -56.65
N PRO A 51 -4.81 -31.33 -57.20
CA PRO A 51 -4.79 -29.87 -57.03
C PRO A 51 -6.20 -29.25 -56.83
N ASN A 52 -6.32 -28.23 -55.97
CA ASN A 52 -7.31 -27.15 -56.11
C ASN A 52 -6.76 -25.91 -55.39
N GLU A 53 -6.37 -24.91 -56.18
CA GLU A 53 -5.64 -23.71 -55.75
C GLU A 53 -6.56 -22.68 -55.09
N TYR A 54 -6.40 -22.53 -53.77
CA TYR A 54 -6.50 -21.24 -53.09
C TYR A 54 -5.07 -20.79 -52.77
N PHE A 55 -4.72 -19.56 -53.16
CA PHE A 55 -3.41 -18.95 -52.93
C PHE A 55 -3.12 -18.80 -51.43
N VAL A 56 -2.26 -19.65 -50.87
CA VAL A 56 -1.52 -19.42 -49.61
C VAL A 56 -0.06 -19.20 -49.98
N LYS A 57 0.48 -18.01 -49.69
CA LYS A 57 1.88 -17.66 -49.94
C LYS A 57 2.81 -18.21 -48.84
N PRO A 58 4.03 -18.69 -49.19
CA PRO A 58 5.02 -19.19 -48.24
C PRO A 58 5.85 -18.03 -47.67
N ASN A 59 5.61 -17.62 -46.42
CA ASN A 59 6.35 -16.52 -45.78
C ASN A 59 7.33 -16.95 -44.68
N SER A 60 7.42 -18.25 -44.34
CA SER A 60 8.26 -18.69 -43.21
C SER A 60 9.74 -18.88 -43.57
N PHE A 61 10.09 -19.03 -44.85
CA PHE A 61 11.48 -19.24 -45.29
C PHE A 61 12.22 -17.95 -45.69
N LEU A 62 11.50 -16.84 -45.95
CA LEU A 62 12.11 -15.55 -46.30
C LEU A 62 12.52 -14.71 -45.08
N LEU A 63 11.91 -14.93 -43.92
CA LEU A 63 12.18 -14.16 -42.69
C LEU A 63 13.56 -14.46 -42.07
N LEU A 64 14.04 -15.70 -42.19
CA LEU A 64 15.37 -16.09 -41.69
C LEU A 64 16.51 -15.62 -42.62
N SER A 65 16.25 -15.40 -43.92
CA SER A 65 17.26 -14.90 -44.87
C SER A 65 17.46 -13.38 -44.84
N CYS A 66 16.49 -12.61 -44.32
CA CYS A 66 16.56 -11.14 -44.30
C CYS A 66 17.18 -10.55 -43.02
N PHE A 67 17.38 -11.35 -41.97
CA PHE A 67 17.93 -10.88 -40.69
C PHE A 67 19.34 -10.27 -40.81
N PRO A 68 20.29 -10.86 -41.57
CA PRO A 68 21.61 -10.26 -41.75
C PRO A 68 21.56 -8.93 -42.53
N THR A 69 20.65 -8.84 -43.52
CA THR A 69 20.48 -7.66 -44.36
C THR A 69 19.85 -6.50 -43.58
N VAL A 70 18.84 -6.78 -42.77
CA VAL A 70 18.18 -5.78 -41.90
C VAL A 70 19.14 -5.31 -40.81
N HIS A 71 19.91 -6.20 -40.20
CA HIS A 71 20.94 -5.85 -39.22
C HIS A 71 22.06 -5.01 -39.85
N SER A 72 22.49 -5.31 -41.08
CA SER A 72 23.48 -4.50 -41.81
C SER A 72 22.97 -3.10 -42.12
N LEU A 73 21.70 -2.97 -42.52
CA LEU A 73 21.08 -1.67 -42.82
C LEU A 73 20.92 -0.82 -41.55
N LEU A 74 20.50 -1.43 -40.44
CA LEU A 74 20.43 -0.78 -39.12
C LEU A 74 21.80 -0.32 -38.63
N LYS A 75 22.83 -1.17 -38.78
CA LYS A 75 24.20 -0.83 -38.40
C LYS A 75 24.77 0.32 -39.25
N SER A 76 24.46 0.34 -40.55
CA SER A 76 24.84 1.46 -41.42
C SER A 76 24.13 2.75 -41.05
N ALA A 77 22.82 2.70 -40.77
CA ALA A 77 22.05 3.87 -40.37
C ALA A 77 22.55 4.45 -39.02
N PHE A 78 22.89 3.58 -38.08
CA PHE A 78 23.44 3.98 -36.79
C PHE A 78 24.81 4.67 -36.94
N ASN A 79 25.68 4.14 -37.80
CA ASN A 79 26.97 4.76 -38.09
C ASN A 79 26.83 6.12 -38.78
N THR A 80 25.89 6.26 -39.71
CA THR A 80 25.60 7.56 -40.36
C THR A 80 25.09 8.59 -39.35
N MET A 81 24.21 8.19 -38.44
CA MET A 81 23.73 9.05 -37.35
C MET A 81 24.84 9.46 -36.38
N ALA A 82 25.78 8.55 -36.07
CA ALA A 82 26.92 8.87 -35.22
C ALA A 82 27.86 9.90 -35.87
N ILE A 83 28.06 9.81 -37.18
CA ILE A 83 28.88 10.77 -37.94
C ILE A 83 28.20 12.14 -38.01
N GLU A 84 26.89 12.20 -38.27
CA GLU A 84 26.16 13.48 -38.31
C GLU A 84 26.07 14.14 -36.93
N LYS A 85 25.93 13.36 -35.85
CA LYS A 85 26.03 13.87 -34.48
C LYS A 85 27.38 14.58 -34.23
N GLU A 86 28.48 14.00 -34.69
CA GLU A 86 29.80 14.59 -34.46
C GLU A 86 30.07 15.81 -35.34
N LYS A 87 29.52 15.85 -36.57
CA LYS A 87 29.53 17.07 -37.40
C LYS A 87 28.73 18.22 -36.79
N ILE A 88 27.54 17.94 -36.25
CA ILE A 88 26.72 18.95 -35.57
C ILE A 88 27.46 19.50 -34.34
N LYS A 89 28.16 18.64 -33.60
CA LYS A 89 28.98 19.03 -32.46
C LYS A 89 30.19 19.88 -32.87
N GLN A 90 30.80 19.61 -34.04
CA GLN A 90 31.85 20.44 -34.61
C GLN A 90 31.33 21.82 -35.03
N VAL A 91 30.19 21.88 -35.73
CA VAL A 91 29.58 23.15 -36.15
C VAL A 91 29.14 23.99 -34.95
N LEU A 92 28.60 23.37 -33.89
CA LEU A 92 28.29 24.04 -32.62
C LEU A 92 29.56 24.58 -31.93
N SER A 93 30.67 23.83 -31.98
CA SER A 93 31.95 24.29 -31.42
C SER A 93 32.59 25.43 -32.20
N GLU A 94 32.34 25.54 -33.51
CA GLU A 94 32.81 26.63 -34.36
C GLU A 94 31.90 27.89 -34.25
N GLN A 95 30.62 27.73 -33.93
CA GLN A 95 29.67 28.84 -33.72
C GLN A 95 29.76 29.50 -32.32
N GLU A 96 30.32 28.82 -31.33
CA GLU A 96 30.54 29.37 -29.97
C GLU A 96 31.69 30.40 -29.88
N GLN A 97 32.50 30.57 -30.94
CA GLN A 97 33.70 31.41 -30.89
C GLN A 97 33.50 32.89 -31.26
N SER A 98 32.30 33.33 -31.65
CA SER A 98 32.14 34.71 -32.13
C SER A 98 31.66 35.75 -31.11
N ASP A 99 30.85 35.45 -30.08
CA ASP A 99 30.26 36.57 -29.29
C ASP A 99 29.85 36.31 -27.81
N GLN A 100 30.20 35.18 -27.17
CA GLN A 100 29.87 34.92 -25.75
C GLN A 100 31.07 34.71 -24.80
N SER A 101 32.26 35.17 -25.19
CA SER A 101 33.50 34.90 -24.43
C SER A 101 33.57 35.63 -23.07
N SER A 102 33.12 36.88 -22.98
CA SER A 102 33.37 37.69 -21.77
C SER A 102 32.52 37.31 -20.55
N GLN A 103 31.24 36.95 -20.75
CA GLN A 103 30.32 36.62 -19.66
C GLN A 103 30.57 35.21 -19.10
N ILE A 104 30.90 34.23 -19.96
CA ILE A 104 31.20 32.86 -19.53
C ILE A 104 32.54 32.79 -18.79
N ILE A 105 33.54 33.59 -19.20
CA ILE A 105 34.81 33.69 -18.47
C ILE A 105 34.58 34.28 -17.07
N SER A 106 33.72 35.30 -16.93
CA SER A 106 33.39 35.89 -15.63
C SER A 106 32.69 34.90 -14.68
N ILE A 107 31.74 34.12 -15.21
CA ILE A 107 31.02 33.09 -14.44
C ILE A 107 31.93 31.93 -14.06
N ARG A 108 32.79 31.46 -14.98
CA ARG A 108 33.79 30.41 -14.66
C ARG A 108 34.78 30.87 -13.60
N LYS A 109 35.21 32.13 -13.64
CA LYS A 109 36.11 32.71 -12.63
C LYS A 109 35.43 32.82 -11.27
N SER A 110 34.15 33.19 -11.24
CA SER A 110 33.36 33.25 -10.00
C SER A 110 33.10 31.86 -9.41
N LEU A 111 32.79 30.88 -10.26
CA LEU A 111 32.54 29.49 -9.84
C LEU A 111 33.82 28.81 -9.31
N SER A 112 34.95 29.04 -9.95
CA SER A 112 36.25 28.51 -9.49
C SER A 112 36.68 29.12 -8.15
N LEU A 113 36.42 30.42 -7.93
CA LEU A 113 36.67 31.06 -6.64
C LEU A 113 35.79 30.47 -5.52
N ALA A 114 34.51 30.22 -5.79
CA ALA A 114 33.59 29.62 -4.82
C ALA A 114 33.95 28.16 -4.48
N LEU A 115 34.41 27.38 -5.47
CA LEU A 115 34.89 26.02 -5.24
C LEU A 115 36.18 25.98 -4.41
N ALA A 116 37.11 26.92 -4.65
CA ALA A 116 38.32 27.05 -3.86
C ALA A 116 38.01 27.41 -2.39
N GLN A 117 37.09 28.36 -2.15
CA GLN A 117 36.63 28.68 -0.79
C GLN A 117 35.97 27.48 -0.10
N ASN A 118 35.16 26.70 -0.82
CA ASN A 118 34.54 25.49 -0.27
C ASN A 118 35.58 24.41 0.10
N ALA A 119 36.61 24.23 -0.72
CA ALA A 119 37.69 23.31 -0.42
C ALA A 119 38.47 23.74 0.84
N GLU A 120 38.75 25.04 0.97
CA GLU A 120 39.42 25.57 2.16
C GLU A 120 38.58 25.44 3.43
N LEU A 121 37.27 25.71 3.35
CA LEU A 121 36.34 25.51 4.48
C LEU A 121 36.28 24.04 4.92
N ARG A 122 36.25 23.10 3.98
CA ARG A 122 36.31 21.66 4.27
C ARG A 122 37.64 21.27 4.91
N SER A 123 38.76 21.83 4.44
CA SER A 123 40.07 21.59 5.04
C SER A 123 40.15 22.15 6.47
N ARG A 124 39.57 23.33 6.73
CA ARG A 124 39.52 23.92 8.07
C ARG A 124 38.65 23.08 9.01
N LEU A 125 37.50 22.61 8.53
CA LEU A 125 36.60 21.74 9.30
C LEU A 125 37.28 20.41 9.64
N ASN A 126 38.00 19.81 8.69
CA ASN A 126 38.76 18.58 8.93
C ASN A 126 39.92 18.80 9.90
N ARG A 127 40.59 19.97 9.86
CA ARG A 127 41.64 20.31 10.82
C ARG A 127 41.08 20.46 12.25
N ILE A 128 39.94 21.14 12.39
CA ILE A 128 39.23 21.23 13.67
C ILE A 128 38.86 19.82 14.16
N HIS A 129 38.31 18.97 13.29
CA HIS A 129 37.96 17.60 13.64
C HIS A 129 39.17 16.77 14.07
N SER A 130 40.33 16.91 13.40
CA SER A 130 41.57 16.22 13.78
C SER A 130 42.20 16.76 15.07
N GLU A 131 42.07 18.06 15.36
CA GLU A 131 42.54 18.66 16.62
C GLU A 131 41.63 18.29 17.80
N THR A 132 40.38 17.89 17.55
CA THR A 132 39.44 17.43 18.58
C THR A 132 39.65 15.95 18.96
N ILE A 133 40.36 15.17 18.14
CA ILE A 133 40.57 13.72 18.34
C ILE A 133 41.90 13.40 19.07
N LEU A 134 42.81 14.38 19.20
CA LEU A 134 44.12 14.19 19.87
C LEU A 134 44.10 14.40 21.40
N THR A 135 42.93 14.54 22.04
CA THR A 135 42.82 14.64 23.51
C THR A 135 42.44 13.33 24.22
N GLU A 136 42.25 12.22 23.49
CA GLU A 136 41.95 10.91 24.10
C GLU A 136 42.88 9.79 23.60
N GLN A 137 44.14 9.84 24.00
CA GLN A 137 44.94 8.62 24.19
C GLN A 137 45.84 8.76 25.42
N VAL A 138 45.46 8.14 26.54
CA VAL A 138 46.40 7.75 27.60
C VAL A 138 46.12 6.30 28.01
N VAL A 139 47.05 5.44 27.57
CA VAL A 139 47.74 4.38 28.33
C VAL A 139 46.92 3.45 29.24
N SER A 140 46.84 2.19 28.84
CA SER A 140 46.58 1.02 29.68
C SER A 140 47.80 0.63 30.53
N VAL A 141 47.66 0.43 31.86
CA VAL A 141 48.23 -0.69 32.68
C VAL A 141 47.55 -0.77 34.08
N ASN A 142 46.87 -1.89 34.34
CA ASN A 142 46.72 -2.73 35.55
C ASN A 142 46.96 -2.28 37.03
N ILE A 143 45.98 -2.68 37.88
CA ILE A 143 45.99 -3.20 39.29
C ILE A 143 45.80 -2.22 40.51
N ILE A 144 44.58 -2.26 41.10
CA ILE A 144 44.07 -2.37 42.52
C ILE A 144 45.08 -2.14 43.71
N PRO A 145 44.71 -1.66 44.96
CA PRO A 145 43.38 -1.38 45.61
C PRO A 145 43.18 -0.04 46.40
N THR A 146 41.89 0.29 46.67
CA THR A 146 41.16 0.93 47.83
C THR A 146 41.88 1.73 48.96
N PRO A 147 41.15 2.46 49.86
CA PRO A 147 40.01 3.39 49.75
C PRO A 147 40.23 4.72 50.55
N ASP A 148 39.18 5.53 50.70
CA ASP A 148 38.89 6.51 51.78
C ASP A 148 38.90 8.04 51.51
N GLU A 149 37.77 8.61 51.98
CA GLU A 149 37.53 9.93 52.61
C GLU A 149 37.58 11.28 51.82
N ALA A 150 36.36 11.84 51.66
CA ALA A 150 35.86 13.12 52.21
C ALA A 150 36.56 14.49 51.96
N VAL A 151 35.70 15.52 51.95
CA VAL A 151 35.93 16.97 52.20
C VAL A 151 36.29 17.81 50.95
N GLU A 152 35.37 18.60 50.40
CA GLU A 152 34.91 19.96 50.75
C GLU A 152 35.82 21.13 50.28
N GLN A 153 35.13 22.09 49.62
CA GLN A 153 35.34 23.54 49.62
C GLN A 153 36.42 24.24 48.76
N MET A 154 35.85 25.09 47.88
CA MET A 154 36.18 26.50 47.61
C MET A 154 37.59 26.91 47.13
N GLY A 155 37.61 27.58 45.96
CA GLY A 155 38.12 28.97 45.96
C GLY A 155 38.86 29.45 44.71
N ILE A 156 38.18 30.37 44.01
CA ILE A 156 38.67 31.65 43.42
C ILE A 156 39.49 31.63 42.09
N PRO A 157 39.60 32.77 41.36
CA PRO A 157 38.91 32.96 40.07
C PRO A 157 39.83 33.48 38.94
N LEU A 158 39.46 33.34 37.66
CA LEU A 158 40.13 34.09 36.59
C LEU A 158 39.15 34.56 35.49
N THR A 159 38.81 35.84 35.62
CA THR A 159 38.61 36.87 34.59
C THR A 159 38.59 36.42 33.13
N GLN A 160 37.49 36.69 32.43
CA GLN A 160 37.57 37.03 31.00
C GLN A 160 36.48 38.00 30.54
N GLN A 161 36.91 38.77 29.54
CA GLN A 161 36.38 40.03 29.06
C GLN A 161 34.99 39.95 28.44
N ALA A 162 34.32 41.10 28.54
CA ALA A 162 33.08 41.41 27.87
C ALA A 162 33.16 41.29 26.34
N SER A 163 32.08 40.78 25.75
CA SER A 163 31.53 41.40 24.54
C SER A 163 30.02 41.14 24.42
N ASN A 164 29.30 42.25 24.54
CA ASN A 164 28.07 42.66 23.87
C ASN A 164 26.82 41.77 23.90
N GLU A 165 25.83 42.31 24.62
CA GLU A 165 24.41 42.06 24.47
C GLU A 165 23.94 42.05 23.01
N SER A 166 23.01 41.15 22.70
CA SER A 166 21.86 41.47 21.88
C SER A 166 20.65 40.74 22.45
N ARG A 167 19.59 41.55 22.63
CA ARG A 167 18.45 41.32 23.50
C ARG A 167 17.50 40.23 22.96
N LEU A 168 17.05 39.45 23.93
CA LEU A 168 15.81 38.70 24.01
C LEU A 168 14.62 39.27 23.21
N SER A 169 13.86 38.37 22.59
CA SER A 169 12.40 38.36 22.78
C SER A 169 11.96 36.91 22.91
N MET A 170 11.48 36.61 24.11
CA MET A 170 10.92 35.34 24.53
C MET A 170 9.49 35.19 24.02
N SER A 171 9.11 33.97 23.65
CA SER A 171 7.83 33.41 24.11
C SER A 171 8.06 31.94 24.43
N GLU A 172 8.18 31.67 25.73
CA GLU A 172 7.77 30.43 26.42
C GLU A 172 6.34 30.04 25.99
N SER A 173 5.81 28.82 26.09
CA SER A 173 6.16 27.46 26.56
C SER A 173 4.95 26.59 26.07
N VAL A 174 4.92 25.25 25.97
CA VAL A 174 5.31 24.20 26.91
C VAL A 174 5.59 22.91 26.12
N SER A 175 6.63 22.24 26.58
CA SER A 175 7.21 20.92 26.28
C SER A 175 6.29 19.71 26.48
N GLU A 176 6.53 18.65 25.71
CA GLU A 176 6.59 17.28 26.24
C GLU A 176 7.80 16.55 25.61
N PHE A 177 8.86 16.43 26.40
CA PHE A 177 10.00 15.52 26.19
C PHE A 177 9.72 14.27 27.02
N PHE A 178 9.94 13.08 26.45
CA PHE A 178 10.24 11.88 27.23
C PHE A 178 11.46 11.20 26.60
N ASP A 179 12.58 11.29 27.31
CA ASP A 179 13.74 10.42 27.14
C ASP A 179 13.41 9.02 27.69
N ALA A 180 13.70 8.00 26.89
CA ALA A 180 14.04 6.67 27.39
C ALA A 180 15.06 6.05 26.42
N GLN A 181 16.20 5.71 27.01
CA GLN A 181 17.47 5.28 26.43
C GLN A 181 17.36 3.96 25.65
N GLU A 182 17.74 3.98 24.36
CA GLU A 182 18.00 2.75 23.60
C GLU A 182 19.31 2.12 24.09
N VAL A 183 19.20 1.01 24.83
CA VAL A 183 20.31 0.10 25.08
C VAL A 183 20.38 -0.86 23.89
N LEU A 184 21.27 -0.57 22.94
CA LEU A 184 21.68 -1.50 21.90
C LEU A 184 22.62 -2.55 22.52
N LEU A 185 22.07 -3.70 22.88
CA LEU A 185 22.85 -4.91 23.08
C LEU A 185 23.11 -5.54 21.70
N SER A 186 24.29 -5.25 21.18
CA SER A 186 24.95 -6.01 20.12
C SER A 186 25.37 -7.38 20.66
N ALA A 187 24.94 -8.44 19.98
CA ALA A 187 25.59 -9.74 20.04
C ALA A 187 26.18 -10.03 18.66
N SER A 188 27.50 -9.96 18.63
CA SER A 188 28.41 -10.35 17.56
C SER A 188 28.33 -11.86 17.30
N SER A 189 28.42 -12.28 16.03
CA SER A 189 29.27 -13.42 15.68
C SER A 189 29.81 -13.31 14.25
N SER A 190 31.08 -12.92 14.20
CA SER A 190 32.17 -13.40 13.34
C SER A 190 31.93 -13.69 11.85
N GLU A 191 32.71 -12.93 11.08
CA GLU A 191 33.15 -13.12 9.71
C GLU A 191 33.75 -14.51 9.45
N ASN A 192 33.53 -15.04 8.24
CA ASN A 192 34.48 -15.91 7.57
C ASN A 192 34.31 -15.74 6.04
N GLU A 193 35.35 -15.23 5.38
CA GLU A 193 35.46 -15.22 3.92
C GLU A 193 35.84 -16.61 3.38
N GLY A 194 35.43 -16.90 2.14
CA GLY A 194 35.89 -18.07 1.38
C GLY A 194 35.07 -18.38 0.14
N SER A 195 35.35 -17.66 -0.96
CA SER A 195 35.58 -18.11 -2.34
C SER A 195 34.81 -19.32 -2.93
N ASP A 196 34.26 -19.03 -4.12
CA ASP A 196 34.08 -19.84 -5.33
C ASP A 196 33.10 -21.04 -5.39
N ASP A 197 32.16 -20.86 -6.34
CA ASP A 197 31.89 -21.74 -7.49
C ASP A 197 30.58 -22.57 -7.58
N GLU A 198 30.09 -22.54 -8.82
CA GLU A 198 29.18 -23.44 -9.52
C GLU A 198 27.68 -23.57 -9.17
N SER A 199 26.88 -23.04 -10.12
CA SER A 199 25.78 -23.67 -10.86
C SER A 199 24.90 -24.76 -10.21
N TYR A 200 23.58 -24.53 -10.21
CA TYR A 200 22.60 -25.35 -10.95
C TYR A 200 21.21 -24.71 -10.86
N VAL A 201 20.80 -24.01 -11.92
CA VAL A 201 19.39 -23.72 -12.18
C VAL A 201 18.79 -24.99 -12.81
N SER A 202 17.90 -25.65 -12.10
CA SER A 202 17.04 -26.68 -12.69
C SER A 202 15.69 -26.07 -13.04
N ASP A 203 15.44 -25.95 -14.34
CA ASP A 203 14.12 -25.74 -14.93
C ASP A 203 13.16 -26.82 -14.40
N VAL A 204 12.07 -26.40 -13.76
CA VAL A 204 10.94 -27.29 -13.45
C VAL A 204 9.76 -26.83 -14.27
N SER A 205 9.44 -27.69 -15.24
CA SER A 205 8.35 -27.62 -16.19
C SER A 205 6.99 -27.60 -15.48
N ASP A 206 6.12 -26.68 -15.93
CA ASP A 206 4.71 -26.62 -15.58
C ASP A 206 3.99 -27.87 -16.11
N ASN A 207 3.75 -28.85 -15.24
CA ASN A 207 2.73 -29.87 -15.47
C ASN A 207 1.42 -29.41 -14.83
N ILE A 208 0.57 -28.80 -15.65
CA ILE A 208 -0.84 -28.56 -15.34
C ILE A 208 -1.52 -29.93 -15.22
N SER A 209 -1.78 -30.38 -13.99
CA SER A 209 -2.77 -31.43 -13.77
C SER A 209 -4.15 -30.76 -13.72
N GLU A 210 -4.93 -30.95 -14.79
CA GLU A 210 -6.37 -30.76 -14.78
C GLU A 210 -6.99 -31.77 -13.81
N ASP A 211 -7.24 -31.35 -12.57
CA ASP A 211 -8.16 -32.02 -11.66
C ASP A 211 -8.50 -31.07 -10.50
N ASN A 212 -9.39 -30.10 -10.76
CA ASN A 212 -10.29 -29.49 -9.76
C ASN A 212 -11.33 -28.53 -10.36
N ALA A 213 -11.65 -28.65 -11.65
CA ALA A 213 -12.67 -27.86 -12.32
C ALA A 213 -14.10 -28.44 -12.23
N SER A 214 -14.43 -29.24 -11.19
CA SER A 214 -15.69 -30.01 -11.15
C SER A 214 -16.65 -29.69 -10.00
N VAL A 215 -16.57 -28.52 -9.34
CA VAL A 215 -17.54 -28.16 -8.28
C VAL A 215 -18.46 -26.98 -8.63
N THR A 216 -18.39 -26.42 -9.84
CA THR A 216 -19.33 -25.34 -10.25
C THR A 216 -20.37 -25.74 -11.29
N ASP A 217 -20.42 -27.00 -11.76
CA ASP A 217 -21.24 -27.35 -12.93
C ASP A 217 -22.51 -28.18 -12.66
N ASN A 218 -22.89 -28.37 -11.40
CA ASN A 218 -24.09 -29.17 -11.06
C ASN A 218 -25.38 -28.35 -10.84
N VAL A 219 -25.45 -27.07 -11.23
CA VAL A 219 -26.69 -26.27 -11.15
C VAL A 219 -27.26 -25.90 -12.53
N SER A 220 -26.62 -26.31 -13.63
CA SER A 220 -26.97 -25.84 -14.99
C SER A 220 -27.83 -26.80 -15.81
N ARG A 221 -28.46 -27.82 -15.20
CA ARG A 221 -29.39 -28.72 -15.92
C ARG A 221 -30.80 -28.66 -15.37
N GLN A 222 -31.49 -27.58 -15.73
CA GLN A 222 -32.91 -27.56 -16.10
C GLN A 222 -33.30 -26.10 -16.36
N MET A 223 -33.45 -25.72 -17.63
CA MET A 223 -34.56 -24.92 -18.19
C MET A 223 -34.26 -24.72 -19.68
N ALA A 224 -35.16 -25.20 -20.52
CA ALA A 224 -35.14 -24.98 -21.95
C ALA A 224 -35.85 -23.66 -22.29
N ASN A 225 -35.38 -23.03 -23.38
CA ASN A 225 -35.95 -21.92 -24.14
C ASN A 225 -35.86 -20.48 -23.57
N GLY A 226 -34.96 -19.70 -24.18
CA GLY A 226 -35.28 -18.42 -24.82
C GLY A 226 -35.51 -17.20 -23.93
N ASP A 227 -34.43 -16.43 -23.67
CA ASP A 227 -34.31 -15.02 -24.08
C ASP A 227 -32.98 -14.41 -23.54
N PHE A 228 -32.15 -13.92 -24.45
CA PHE A 228 -30.89 -13.24 -24.16
C PHE A 228 -31.15 -11.77 -23.80
N ALA A 229 -31.44 -11.49 -22.53
CA ALA A 229 -31.39 -10.13 -21.98
C ALA A 229 -30.99 -10.17 -20.49
N GLY A 230 -29.83 -9.60 -20.17
CA GLY A 230 -29.46 -9.15 -18.83
C GLY A 230 -29.14 -10.26 -17.81
N SER A 231 -27.90 -10.76 -17.81
CA SER A 231 -27.35 -11.45 -16.64
C SER A 231 -27.04 -10.43 -15.53
N ALA A 232 -28.09 -9.94 -14.86
CA ALA A 232 -27.95 -9.32 -13.55
C ALA A 232 -27.39 -10.38 -12.60
N PHE A 233 -26.23 -10.11 -12.00
CA PHE A 233 -25.67 -11.02 -11.01
C PHE A 233 -26.63 -11.15 -9.81
N ARG A 234 -26.74 -12.39 -9.31
CA ARG A 234 -27.86 -12.89 -8.49
C ARG A 234 -28.09 -12.26 -7.10
N ASN A 235 -27.31 -11.26 -6.67
CA ASN A 235 -27.44 -10.64 -5.34
C ASN A 235 -28.12 -9.26 -5.34
N GLY A 236 -28.47 -8.70 -6.50
CA GLY A 236 -29.19 -7.42 -6.61
C GLY A 236 -28.39 -6.18 -6.22
N ARG A 237 -27.08 -6.29 -5.96
CA ARG A 237 -26.20 -5.17 -5.61
C ARG A 237 -25.61 -4.50 -6.84
N ARG A 238 -25.26 -3.22 -6.75
CA ARG A 238 -24.64 -2.48 -7.86
C ARG A 238 -23.28 -3.06 -8.27
N ILE A 239 -22.97 -2.92 -9.56
CA ILE A 239 -21.74 -3.42 -10.20
C ILE A 239 -20.76 -2.32 -10.61
N CYS A 240 -21.19 -1.05 -10.57
CA CYS A 240 -20.38 0.12 -10.88
C CYS A 240 -20.79 1.30 -9.99
N LEU A 241 -19.95 2.33 -9.92
CA LEU A 241 -20.30 3.60 -9.28
C LEU A 241 -21.06 4.51 -10.26
N PRO A 242 -21.81 5.51 -9.77
CA PRO A 242 -22.54 6.45 -10.61
C PRO A 242 -21.65 7.29 -11.55
N ALA A 243 -20.42 7.59 -11.14
CA ALA A 243 -19.45 8.35 -11.91
C ALA A 243 -18.02 7.76 -11.79
N PRO A 244 -17.16 7.95 -12.80
CA PRO A 244 -15.75 7.62 -12.71
C PRO A 244 -15.02 8.58 -11.76
N CYS A 245 -13.84 8.16 -11.27
CA CYS A 245 -13.01 8.97 -10.40
C CYS A 245 -12.53 10.26 -11.11
N PRO A 246 -12.38 11.37 -10.38
CA PRO A 246 -11.94 12.63 -10.96
C PRO A 246 -10.49 12.56 -11.45
N ASP A 247 -10.15 13.39 -12.45
CA ASP A 247 -8.77 13.52 -12.89
C ASP A 247 -7.93 14.26 -11.83
N THR A 248 -6.94 13.58 -11.29
CA THR A 248 -6.03 14.09 -10.25
C THR A 248 -4.73 14.65 -10.81
N SER A 249 -4.54 14.65 -12.14
CA SER A 249 -3.31 15.07 -12.82
C SER A 249 -2.86 16.50 -12.46
N ASN A 250 -3.81 17.39 -12.18
CA ASN A 250 -3.56 18.79 -11.86
C ASN A 250 -3.22 19.03 -10.38
N ILE A 251 -3.34 18.03 -9.51
CA ILE A 251 -3.17 18.18 -8.06
C ILE A 251 -1.71 17.98 -7.68
N ASN A 252 -1.03 19.08 -7.37
CA ASN A 252 0.33 19.01 -6.84
C ASN A 252 0.32 18.95 -5.31
N LEU A 253 0.42 17.73 -4.75
CA LEU A 253 0.56 17.49 -3.31
C LEU A 253 1.73 18.25 -2.68
N TRP A 254 2.79 18.51 -3.46
CA TRP A 254 3.92 19.30 -2.97
C TRP A 254 3.53 20.74 -2.64
N ASN A 255 2.62 21.35 -3.40
CA ASN A 255 2.12 22.69 -3.09
C ASN A 255 1.32 22.69 -1.78
N ILE A 256 0.52 21.65 -1.54
CA ILE A 256 -0.25 21.50 -0.28
C ILE A 256 0.70 21.34 0.90
N LEU A 257 1.71 20.47 0.80
CA LEU A 257 2.69 20.30 1.87
C LEU A 257 3.54 21.56 2.07
N ARG A 258 4.01 22.20 0.99
CA ARG A 258 4.78 23.45 1.04
C ARG A 258 4.01 24.55 1.77
N ASN A 259 2.73 24.73 1.43
CA ASN A 259 1.87 25.76 2.04
C ASN A 259 1.55 25.49 3.52
N ASN A 260 1.88 24.29 4.01
CA ASN A 260 1.66 23.88 5.39
C ASN A 260 2.98 23.50 6.11
N ILE A 261 4.14 23.85 5.57
CA ILE A 261 5.43 23.71 6.27
C ILE A 261 5.39 24.53 7.56
N GLY A 262 5.78 23.90 8.68
CA GLY A 262 5.77 24.51 10.01
C GLY A 262 4.42 24.46 10.73
N LYS A 263 3.35 23.97 10.08
CA LYS A 263 2.08 23.63 10.72
C LYS A 263 2.05 22.16 11.10
N ASP A 264 1.19 21.82 12.06
CA ASP A 264 0.86 20.43 12.37
C ASP A 264 0.18 19.78 11.14
N LEU A 265 0.96 18.97 10.40
CA LEU A 265 0.52 18.32 9.16
C LEU A 265 -0.68 17.39 9.38
N SER A 266 -0.93 16.92 10.61
CA SER A 266 -2.11 16.13 10.93
C SER A 266 -3.43 16.92 10.82
N LYS A 267 -3.36 18.25 10.84
CA LYS A 267 -4.50 19.18 10.73
C LYS A 267 -4.72 19.69 9.31
N VAL A 268 -3.87 19.29 8.34
CA VAL A 268 -4.00 19.71 6.94
C VAL A 268 -5.09 18.88 6.28
N SER A 269 -6.18 19.55 5.90
CA SER A 269 -7.26 18.92 5.13
C SER A 269 -6.80 18.69 3.69
N MET A 270 -6.90 17.46 3.23
CA MET A 270 -6.55 17.10 1.84
C MET A 270 -7.70 17.47 0.89
N PRO A 271 -7.41 17.84 -0.37
CA PRO A 271 -8.43 18.02 -1.40
C PRO A 271 -9.30 16.77 -1.56
N VAL A 272 -10.59 16.97 -1.84
CA VAL A 272 -11.57 15.89 -1.90
C VAL A 272 -11.34 14.96 -3.09
N GLU A 273 -10.69 15.45 -4.14
CA GLU A 273 -10.33 14.72 -5.35
C GLU A 273 -9.30 13.62 -5.10
N LEU A 274 -8.50 13.76 -4.04
CA LEU A 274 -7.57 12.72 -3.59
C LEU A 274 -8.26 11.68 -2.70
N ASN A 275 -9.50 11.93 -2.31
CA ASN A 275 -10.28 10.94 -1.59
C ASN A 275 -10.89 9.92 -2.55
N GLU A 276 -11.19 8.76 -2.01
CA GLU A 276 -12.16 7.82 -2.58
C GLU A 276 -13.50 7.93 -1.85
N PRO A 277 -14.64 7.56 -2.47
CA PRO A 277 -15.97 7.66 -1.87
C PRO A 277 -16.27 6.59 -0.82
N LEU A 278 -15.28 6.24 0.01
CA LEU A 278 -15.40 5.37 1.18
C LEU A 278 -14.68 6.00 2.38
N ASN A 279 -15.19 5.79 3.58
CA ASN A 279 -14.54 6.23 4.82
C ASN A 279 -13.76 5.07 5.51
N THR A 280 -13.04 5.38 6.58
CA THR A 280 -12.30 4.36 7.35
C THR A 280 -13.20 3.29 7.96
N LEU A 281 -14.45 3.60 8.32
CA LEU A 281 -15.39 2.61 8.87
C LEU A 281 -15.77 1.54 7.82
N GLN A 282 -15.99 1.98 6.58
CA GLN A 282 -16.22 1.11 5.44
C GLN A 282 -14.97 0.30 5.08
N ARG A 283 -13.78 0.89 5.15
CA ARG A 283 -12.50 0.16 5.00
C ARG A 283 -12.32 -0.95 6.03
N MET A 284 -12.78 -0.77 7.27
CA MET A 284 -12.77 -1.86 8.26
C MET A 284 -13.72 -3.00 7.87
N CYS A 285 -14.85 -2.69 7.21
CA CYS A 285 -15.75 -3.71 6.69
C CYS A 285 -15.15 -4.46 5.49
N GLU A 286 -14.29 -3.84 4.68
CA GLU A 286 -13.60 -4.50 3.55
C GLU A 286 -12.72 -5.67 3.97
N GLU A 287 -12.24 -5.70 5.22
CA GLU A 287 -11.49 -6.84 5.75
C GLU A 287 -12.32 -8.14 5.80
N LEU A 288 -13.65 -8.02 5.72
CA LEU A 288 -14.58 -9.16 5.65
C LEU A 288 -14.91 -9.58 4.20
N GLU A 289 -14.22 -9.05 3.18
CA GLU A 289 -14.42 -9.46 1.78
C GLU A 289 -14.24 -10.97 1.59
N TYR A 290 -13.31 -11.59 2.31
CA TYR A 290 -13.02 -13.03 2.27
C TYR A 290 -13.45 -13.77 3.56
N SER A 291 -14.59 -13.34 4.15
CA SER A 291 -15.13 -13.93 5.39
C SER A 291 -15.39 -15.45 5.30
N GLU A 292 -15.56 -16.01 4.11
CA GLU A 292 -15.74 -17.46 3.90
C GLU A 292 -14.53 -18.29 4.36
N LEU A 293 -13.34 -17.68 4.52
CA LEU A 293 -12.19 -18.32 5.15
C LEU A 293 -12.46 -18.63 6.63
N LEU A 294 -13.22 -17.77 7.31
CA LEU A 294 -13.61 -17.95 8.71
C LEU A 294 -14.69 -19.02 8.85
N ASP A 295 -15.64 -19.10 7.91
CA ASP A 295 -16.62 -20.18 7.87
C ASP A 295 -15.93 -21.54 7.68
N LYS A 296 -14.99 -21.64 6.74
CA LYS A 296 -14.14 -22.83 6.58
C LYS A 296 -13.35 -23.14 7.85
N ALA A 297 -12.81 -22.12 8.53
CA ALA A 297 -12.08 -22.29 9.78
C ALA A 297 -12.97 -22.87 10.90
N ALA A 298 -14.26 -22.49 10.94
CA ALA A 298 -15.25 -23.01 11.86
C ALA A 298 -15.72 -24.45 11.53
N GLU A 299 -15.45 -24.93 10.31
CA GLU A 299 -15.76 -26.29 9.87
C GLU A 299 -14.60 -27.26 10.05
N THR A 300 -13.36 -26.79 9.96
CA THR A 300 -12.13 -27.56 10.13
C THR A 300 -11.99 -28.06 11.57
N GLU A 301 -11.61 -29.30 11.83
CA GLU A 301 -11.40 -29.79 13.20
C GLU A 301 -9.97 -29.54 13.70
N ASN A 302 -8.99 -29.77 12.82
CA ASN A 302 -7.56 -29.65 13.14
C ASN A 302 -7.18 -28.18 13.47
N PRO A 303 -6.67 -27.89 14.68
CA PRO A 303 -6.32 -26.52 15.08
C PRO A 303 -5.20 -25.90 14.24
N PHE A 304 -4.28 -26.69 13.69
CA PHE A 304 -3.20 -26.19 12.83
C PHE A 304 -3.74 -25.73 11.47
N GLU A 305 -4.65 -26.51 10.86
CA GLU A 305 -5.31 -26.14 9.61
C GLU A 305 -6.27 -24.95 9.80
N ARG A 306 -6.97 -24.91 10.94
CA ARG A 306 -7.78 -23.74 11.33
C ARG A 306 -6.91 -22.48 11.43
N MET A 307 -5.74 -22.57 12.05
CA MET A 307 -4.79 -21.46 12.14
C MET A 307 -4.30 -21.01 10.75
N VAL A 308 -4.07 -21.93 9.81
CA VAL A 308 -3.72 -21.60 8.42
C VAL A 308 -4.83 -20.79 7.74
N LEU A 309 -6.11 -21.12 7.97
CA LEU A 309 -7.24 -20.37 7.41
C LEU A 309 -7.40 -18.98 8.05
N VAL A 310 -7.20 -18.86 9.37
CA VAL A 310 -7.19 -17.57 10.07
C VAL A 310 -6.01 -16.70 9.59
N ALA A 311 -4.84 -17.30 9.35
CA ALA A 311 -3.70 -16.61 8.77
C ALA A 311 -3.96 -16.10 7.34
N ALA A 312 -4.60 -16.93 6.51
CA ALA A 312 -5.03 -16.51 5.18
C ALA A 312 -6.03 -15.34 5.24
N PHE A 313 -6.99 -15.39 6.17
CA PHE A 313 -7.94 -14.29 6.38
C PHE A 313 -7.21 -12.99 6.78
N ALA A 314 -6.27 -13.07 7.72
CA ALA A 314 -5.47 -11.91 8.14
C ALA A 314 -4.66 -11.28 6.98
N VAL A 315 -4.09 -12.09 6.09
CA VAL A 315 -3.37 -11.59 4.89
C VAL A 315 -4.36 -10.99 3.88
N SER A 316 -5.52 -11.61 3.70
CA SER A 316 -6.50 -11.19 2.70
C SER A 316 -7.00 -9.75 2.88
N GLY A 317 -7.03 -9.25 4.13
CA GLY A 317 -7.43 -7.88 4.46
C GLY A 317 -6.51 -6.78 3.89
N TYR A 318 -5.31 -7.13 3.41
CA TYR A 318 -4.40 -6.17 2.76
C TYR A 318 -4.54 -6.14 1.24
N SER A 319 -5.19 -7.15 0.63
CA SER A 319 -5.22 -7.34 -0.82
C SER A 319 -5.86 -6.18 -1.60
N SER A 320 -6.99 -5.65 -1.11
CA SER A 320 -7.72 -4.56 -1.76
C SER A 320 -6.94 -3.25 -1.84
N THR A 321 -5.87 -3.11 -1.06
CA THR A 321 -5.05 -1.88 -1.04
C THR A 321 -4.15 -1.74 -2.27
N TYR A 322 -3.84 -2.83 -2.99
CA TYR A 322 -2.87 -2.83 -4.08
C TYR A 322 -3.20 -1.82 -5.18
N TYR A 323 -4.46 -1.80 -5.62
CA TYR A 323 -4.93 -0.91 -6.68
C TYR A 323 -5.34 0.49 -6.18
N ARG A 324 -5.19 0.76 -4.87
CA ARG A 324 -5.76 1.94 -4.20
C ARG A 324 -4.70 2.86 -3.59
N ALA A 325 -3.44 2.75 -4.02
CA ALA A 325 -2.33 3.60 -3.58
C ALA A 325 -2.51 5.10 -3.89
N GLY A 326 -3.38 5.42 -4.86
CA GLY A 326 -3.69 6.78 -5.27
C GLY A 326 -4.66 7.52 -4.36
N SER A 327 -5.44 6.79 -3.56
CA SER A 327 -6.68 7.32 -2.97
C SER A 327 -6.68 7.23 -1.45
N LYS A 328 -7.25 8.23 -0.80
CA LYS A 328 -7.39 8.31 0.66
C LYS A 328 -8.85 8.10 1.07
N PRO A 329 -9.18 7.20 2.01
CA PRO A 329 -10.54 7.14 2.55
C PRO A 329 -10.89 8.44 3.29
N PHE A 330 -12.16 8.81 3.30
CA PHE A 330 -12.65 9.88 4.17
C PHE A 330 -12.36 9.56 5.63
N ASN A 331 -11.87 10.56 6.37
CA ASN A 331 -11.75 10.45 7.82
C ASN A 331 -13.15 10.56 8.43
N PRO A 332 -13.64 9.55 9.17
CA PRO A 332 -14.95 9.61 9.78
C PRO A 332 -15.08 10.74 10.81
N LEU A 333 -16.28 11.29 10.94
CA LEU A 333 -16.64 12.24 11.98
C LEU A 333 -16.80 11.53 13.32
N LEU A 334 -16.56 12.21 14.43
CA LEU A 334 -16.82 11.68 15.77
C LEU A 334 -18.30 11.33 15.91
N GLY A 335 -18.60 10.07 16.24
CA GLY A 335 -19.96 9.52 16.31
C GLY A 335 -20.55 9.09 14.97
N GLU A 336 -19.82 9.21 13.85
CA GLU A 336 -20.22 8.61 12.58
C GLU A 336 -20.25 7.09 12.71
N THR A 337 -21.24 6.45 12.08
CA THR A 337 -21.45 5.00 12.12
C THR A 337 -21.49 4.41 10.73
N TYR A 338 -21.32 3.11 10.62
CA TYR A 338 -21.57 2.38 9.38
C TYR A 338 -21.98 0.94 9.68
N GLU A 339 -23.08 0.48 9.07
CA GLU A 339 -23.47 -0.94 9.06
C GLU A 339 -23.34 -1.62 7.69
N CYS A 340 -23.18 -2.94 7.70
CA CYS A 340 -23.22 -3.78 6.51
C CYS A 340 -23.82 -5.14 6.85
N ILE A 341 -25.00 -5.44 6.33
CA ILE A 341 -25.63 -6.76 6.42
C ILE A 341 -25.38 -7.50 5.10
N ARG A 342 -24.74 -8.66 5.18
CA ARG A 342 -24.45 -9.54 4.05
C ARG A 342 -25.13 -10.88 4.26
N GLU A 343 -26.37 -10.99 3.78
CA GLU A 343 -27.11 -12.26 3.81
C GLU A 343 -26.41 -13.35 3.00
N ASP A 344 -25.81 -12.98 1.86
CA ASP A 344 -25.05 -13.85 0.97
C ASP A 344 -23.76 -14.40 1.61
N LYS A 345 -23.19 -13.67 2.58
CA LYS A 345 -22.00 -14.09 3.35
C LYS A 345 -22.32 -14.47 4.80
N GLY A 346 -23.58 -14.40 5.22
CA GLY A 346 -24.04 -14.79 6.55
C GLY A 346 -23.54 -13.92 7.72
N PHE A 347 -23.20 -12.65 7.52
CA PHE A 347 -22.73 -11.77 8.61
C PHE A 347 -23.46 -10.42 8.69
N CYS A 348 -23.46 -9.84 9.89
CA CYS A 348 -23.91 -8.48 10.17
C CYS A 348 -22.78 -7.69 10.84
N PHE A 349 -22.34 -6.62 10.19
CA PHE A 349 -21.25 -5.74 10.63
C PHE A 349 -21.79 -4.37 11.03
N PHE A 350 -21.26 -3.78 12.10
CA PHE A 350 -21.42 -2.36 12.40
C PHE A 350 -20.12 -1.76 12.95
N SER A 351 -20.00 -0.44 12.86
CA SER A 351 -18.83 0.31 13.28
C SER A 351 -19.17 1.74 13.66
N GLU A 352 -18.32 2.35 14.49
CA GLU A 352 -18.46 3.71 15.00
C GLU A 352 -17.09 4.38 15.13
N GLN A 353 -17.03 5.67 14.81
CA GLN A 353 -15.87 6.50 15.13
C GLN A 353 -15.94 6.97 16.60
N VAL A 354 -15.33 6.18 17.47
CA VAL A 354 -15.41 6.35 18.94
C VAL A 354 -14.50 7.47 19.48
N SER A 355 -13.50 7.89 18.71
CA SER A 355 -12.63 9.02 19.06
C SER A 355 -12.08 9.69 17.80
N HIS A 356 -11.85 11.01 17.86
CA HIS A 356 -11.26 11.76 16.75
C HIS A 356 -9.84 12.29 17.07
N HIS A 357 -9.52 12.53 18.36
CA HIS A 357 -8.19 12.93 18.81
C HIS A 357 -7.75 12.09 20.01
N PRO A 358 -6.99 11.01 19.79
CA PRO A 358 -6.57 10.46 18.50
C PRO A 358 -7.75 9.81 17.73
N PRO A 359 -7.64 9.63 16.40
CA PRO A 359 -8.68 8.96 15.62
C PRO A 359 -8.70 7.47 15.95
N ILE A 360 -9.82 7.00 16.49
CA ILE A 360 -10.08 5.60 16.81
C ILE A 360 -11.41 5.21 16.19
N SER A 361 -11.38 4.15 15.38
CA SER A 361 -12.55 3.51 14.81
C SER A 361 -12.72 2.14 15.45
N ALA A 362 -13.94 1.79 15.85
CA ALA A 362 -14.27 0.48 16.40
C ALA A 362 -15.29 -0.22 15.52
N CYS A 363 -15.17 -1.53 15.35
CA CYS A 363 -16.13 -2.34 14.60
C CYS A 363 -16.43 -3.66 15.30
N HIS A 364 -17.59 -4.21 15.01
CA HIS A 364 -18.06 -5.50 15.49
C HIS A 364 -18.87 -6.20 14.40
N CYS A 365 -18.67 -7.50 14.25
CA CYS A 365 -19.27 -8.34 13.23
C CYS A 365 -19.71 -9.66 13.83
N GLU A 366 -20.98 -10.00 13.60
CA GLU A 366 -21.59 -11.24 14.06
C GLU A 366 -21.99 -12.11 12.86
N SER A 367 -21.59 -13.39 12.92
CA SER A 367 -22.01 -14.46 12.03
C SER A 367 -22.52 -15.63 12.89
N LYS A 368 -23.16 -16.61 12.25
CA LYS A 368 -23.50 -17.88 12.90
C LYS A 368 -22.27 -18.65 13.38
N ASN A 369 -21.16 -18.54 12.65
CA ASN A 369 -19.97 -19.36 12.85
C ASN A 369 -18.83 -18.64 13.59
N PHE A 370 -18.83 -17.31 13.57
CA PHE A 370 -17.75 -16.51 14.14
C PHE A 370 -18.25 -15.16 14.66
N THR A 371 -17.46 -14.54 15.52
CA THR A 371 -17.61 -13.12 15.89
C THR A 371 -16.28 -12.42 15.74
N PHE A 372 -16.24 -11.33 14.98
CA PHE A 372 -15.05 -10.56 14.64
C PHE A 372 -15.18 -9.13 15.14
N TRP A 373 -14.17 -8.60 15.81
CA TRP A 373 -14.17 -7.20 16.24
C TRP A 373 -12.77 -6.64 16.35
N GLN A 374 -12.66 -5.32 16.24
CA GLN A 374 -11.41 -4.61 16.41
C GLN A 374 -11.66 -3.15 16.72
N ASP A 375 -10.70 -2.54 17.40
CA ASP A 375 -10.55 -1.10 17.49
C ASP A 375 -9.18 -0.73 16.96
N VAL A 376 -9.12 0.27 16.09
CA VAL A 376 -7.89 0.69 15.42
C VAL A 376 -7.70 2.19 15.59
N ARG A 377 -6.56 2.54 16.18
CA ARG A 377 -6.00 3.88 16.18
C ARG A 377 -4.97 3.98 15.07
N TRP A 378 -5.15 4.94 14.17
CA TRP A 378 -4.21 5.16 13.07
C TRP A 378 -3.20 6.25 13.43
N LYS A 379 -1.91 5.93 13.39
CA LYS A 379 -0.82 6.91 13.55
C LYS A 379 -0.09 7.08 12.23
N ASN A 380 -0.16 8.28 11.66
CA ASN A 380 0.49 8.60 10.39
C ASN A 380 1.84 9.29 10.64
N LYS A 381 2.88 8.90 9.90
CA LYS A 381 4.20 9.54 9.89
C LYS A 381 4.58 9.88 8.46
N PHE A 382 5.00 11.12 8.22
CA PHE A 382 5.45 11.57 6.91
C PHE A 382 6.99 11.67 6.85
N TRP A 383 7.59 10.98 5.89
CA TRP A 383 9.05 10.87 5.71
C TRP A 383 9.55 11.65 4.50
N GLY A 384 8.84 12.70 4.09
CA GLY A 384 9.18 13.48 2.90
C GLY A 384 8.66 12.84 1.61
N LYS A 385 9.17 11.69 1.19
CA LYS A 385 8.69 11.04 -0.06
C LYS A 385 7.60 10.00 0.16
N SER A 386 7.49 9.49 1.38
CA SER A 386 6.56 8.42 1.74
C SER A 386 5.80 8.75 3.02
N MET A 387 4.65 8.12 3.22
CA MET A 387 3.85 8.19 4.44
C MET A 387 3.65 6.80 4.99
N GLU A 388 4.02 6.62 6.24
CA GLU A 388 3.74 5.41 6.99
C GLU A 388 2.45 5.58 7.79
N ILE A 389 1.63 4.55 7.74
CA ILE A 389 0.38 4.40 8.46
C ILE A 389 0.60 3.24 9.42
N LEU A 390 0.66 3.56 10.71
CA LEU A 390 0.88 2.60 11.79
C LEU A 390 -0.46 2.30 12.47
N PRO A 391 -1.07 1.14 12.22
CA PRO A 391 -2.26 0.70 12.96
C PRO A 391 -1.87 0.28 14.39
N ILE A 392 -2.52 0.89 15.37
CA ILE A 392 -2.38 0.55 16.79
C ILE A 392 -3.72 -0.02 17.26
N GLY A 393 -3.73 -1.28 17.68
CA GLY A 393 -4.92 -2.01 18.05
C GLY A 393 -4.72 -3.51 17.86
N SER A 394 -5.72 -4.29 18.24
CA SER A 394 -5.69 -5.74 18.04
C SER A 394 -6.99 -6.21 17.41
N VAL A 395 -6.85 -7.13 16.46
CA VAL A 395 -7.97 -7.78 15.79
C VAL A 395 -8.33 -9.02 16.57
N ASN A 396 -9.62 -9.22 16.81
CA ASN A 396 -10.14 -10.32 17.59
C ASN A 396 -11.14 -11.13 16.76
N LEU A 397 -11.07 -12.45 16.92
CA LEU A 397 -11.94 -13.40 16.27
C LEU A 397 -12.28 -14.52 17.26
N THR A 398 -13.55 -14.83 17.41
CA THR A 398 -13.98 -16.02 18.13
C THR A 398 -14.64 -17.00 17.18
N ILE A 399 -14.37 -18.29 17.37
CA ILE A 399 -15.03 -19.40 16.68
C ILE A 399 -15.71 -20.24 17.77
N PRO A 400 -17.01 -20.00 18.06
CA PRO A 400 -17.69 -20.57 19.21
C PRO A 400 -17.72 -22.10 19.24
N ARG A 401 -17.78 -22.76 18.07
CA ARG A 401 -17.83 -24.23 17.97
C ARG A 401 -16.68 -24.92 18.71
N PHE A 402 -15.49 -24.32 18.70
CA PHE A 402 -14.29 -24.87 19.35
C PHE A 402 -13.92 -24.11 20.63
N GLY A 403 -14.64 -23.04 20.97
CA GLY A 403 -14.28 -22.14 22.07
C GLY A 403 -12.99 -21.34 21.81
N ASP A 404 -12.61 -21.18 20.55
CA ASP A 404 -11.37 -20.49 20.17
C ASP A 404 -11.54 -18.96 20.21
N HIS A 405 -10.49 -18.26 20.67
CA HIS A 405 -10.37 -16.82 20.59
C HIS A 405 -9.00 -16.47 20.00
N TYR A 406 -8.98 -16.07 18.74
CA TYR A 406 -7.78 -15.60 18.07
C TYR A 406 -7.60 -14.08 18.24
N GLU A 407 -6.35 -13.67 18.44
CA GLU A 407 -5.94 -12.27 18.52
C GLU A 407 -4.69 -12.06 17.67
N TRP A 408 -4.65 -10.97 16.88
CA TRP A 408 -3.47 -10.59 16.12
C TRP A 408 -3.33 -9.07 15.95
N ASN A 409 -2.10 -8.63 15.68
CA ASN A 409 -1.77 -7.24 15.34
C ASN A 409 -1.81 -7.01 13.82
N LYS A 410 -1.87 -5.74 13.41
CA LYS A 410 -1.68 -5.34 12.01
C LYS A 410 -0.25 -4.88 11.76
N VAL A 411 0.15 -4.84 10.49
CA VAL A 411 1.48 -4.37 10.05
C VAL A 411 1.43 -2.94 9.54
N THR A 412 2.59 -2.32 9.39
CA THR A 412 2.72 -0.96 8.87
C THR A 412 2.42 -0.95 7.37
N THR A 413 1.63 0.03 6.94
CA THR A 413 1.42 0.35 5.52
C THR A 413 2.22 1.60 5.17
N CYS A 414 3.01 1.54 4.10
CA CYS A 414 3.74 2.68 3.56
C CYS A 414 3.23 3.02 2.17
N VAL A 415 2.80 4.26 1.98
CA VAL A 415 2.50 4.83 0.66
C VAL A 415 3.73 5.56 0.18
N HIS A 416 4.33 5.09 -0.90
CA HIS A 416 5.51 5.68 -1.50
C HIS A 416 5.14 6.69 -2.59
N ASN A 417 6.07 7.59 -2.91
CA ASN A 417 5.94 8.57 -4.00
C ASN A 417 4.74 9.52 -3.84
N ILE A 418 4.43 9.93 -2.61
CA ILE A 418 3.26 10.79 -2.33
C ILE A 418 3.37 12.15 -3.02
N LEU A 419 4.58 12.69 -3.10
CA LEU A 419 4.82 14.02 -3.64
C LEU A 419 4.96 14.09 -5.17
N SER A 420 5.37 12.99 -5.81
CA SER A 420 5.64 12.95 -7.25
C SER A 420 5.82 11.52 -7.74
N GLY A 421 5.38 11.24 -8.97
CA GLY A 421 5.51 9.94 -9.63
C GLY A 421 4.34 8.99 -9.36
N ARG A 422 4.48 7.76 -9.83
CA ARG A 422 3.48 6.69 -9.60
C ARG A 422 3.53 6.26 -8.14
N ARG A 423 2.43 6.45 -7.42
CA ARG A 423 2.25 5.97 -6.05
C ARG A 423 2.14 4.45 -6.02
N TRP A 424 2.70 3.84 -5.00
CA TRP A 424 2.58 2.41 -4.73
C TRP A 424 2.55 2.17 -3.22
N ILE A 425 1.92 1.08 -2.83
CA ILE A 425 1.75 0.67 -1.44
C ILE A 425 2.70 -0.49 -1.14
N GLU A 426 3.30 -0.41 0.04
CA GLU A 426 4.07 -1.48 0.65
C GLU A 426 3.50 -1.79 2.03
N HIS A 427 3.41 -3.06 2.39
CA HIS A 427 3.12 -3.49 3.75
C HIS A 427 4.33 -4.22 4.28
N TYR A 428 4.75 -3.91 5.51
CA TYR A 428 5.89 -4.59 6.11
C TYR A 428 5.77 -4.69 7.63
N GLY A 429 6.35 -5.75 8.20
CA GLY A 429 6.29 -6.07 9.62
C GLY A 429 5.84 -7.50 9.89
N GLU A 430 5.71 -7.87 11.16
CA GLU A 430 5.27 -9.20 11.59
C GLU A 430 3.85 -9.15 12.14
N ILE A 431 2.96 -10.04 11.65
CA ILE A 431 1.71 -10.40 12.31
C ILE A 431 1.97 -11.63 13.18
N THR A 432 1.60 -11.56 14.45
CA THR A 432 1.54 -12.73 15.32
C THR A 432 0.08 -13.07 15.64
N ILE A 433 -0.36 -14.25 15.21
CA ILE A 433 -1.72 -14.77 15.46
C ILE A 433 -1.63 -15.81 16.56
N ARG A 434 -2.33 -15.57 17.66
CA ARG A 434 -2.39 -16.47 18.83
C ARG A 434 -3.83 -16.79 19.18
N ASN A 435 -4.07 -17.99 19.68
CA ASN A 435 -5.30 -18.31 20.39
C ASN A 435 -5.11 -18.01 21.89
N THR A 436 -5.99 -17.20 22.49
CA THR A 436 -5.89 -16.82 23.90
C THR A 436 -6.49 -17.85 24.85
N LYS A 437 -7.25 -18.82 24.32
CA LYS A 437 -7.85 -19.93 25.06
C LYS A 437 -7.07 -21.24 24.97
N SER A 438 -6.10 -21.31 24.05
CA SER A 438 -5.27 -22.49 23.84
C SER A 438 -3.86 -22.11 23.41
N SER A 439 -2.86 -22.79 23.97
CA SER A 439 -1.44 -22.66 23.58
C SER A 439 -1.02 -23.64 22.49
N THR A 440 -1.94 -24.43 21.91
CA THR A 440 -1.61 -25.52 20.98
C THR A 440 -0.79 -25.06 19.77
N CYS A 441 -1.10 -23.89 19.21
CA CYS A 441 -0.39 -23.39 18.04
C CYS A 441 -0.28 -21.87 18.02
N LEU A 442 0.79 -21.40 17.37
CA LEU A 442 1.12 -20.00 17.14
C LEU A 442 1.42 -19.80 15.66
N CYS A 443 0.90 -18.75 15.04
CA CYS A 443 1.29 -18.38 13.69
C CYS A 443 2.03 -17.05 13.67
N LYS A 444 3.12 -17.01 12.91
CA LYS A 444 3.84 -15.78 12.57
C LYS A 444 3.84 -15.59 11.07
N LEU A 445 3.50 -14.37 10.63
CA LEU A 445 3.56 -13.95 9.23
C LEU A 445 4.43 -12.70 9.14
N THR A 446 5.42 -12.73 8.28
CA THR A 446 6.32 -11.62 7.96
C THR A 446 5.95 -11.06 6.60
N PHE A 447 5.51 -9.81 6.57
CA PHE A 447 5.40 -9.01 5.38
C PHE A 447 6.80 -8.46 5.07
N VAL A 448 7.40 -8.98 4.00
CA VAL A 448 8.80 -8.71 3.66
C VAL A 448 8.90 -7.29 3.11
N LYS A 449 9.75 -6.47 3.73
CA LYS A 449 10.08 -5.14 3.20
C LYS A 449 10.90 -5.31 1.93
N GLY A 450 10.40 -4.78 0.83
CA GLY A 450 11.03 -4.88 -0.48
C GLY A 450 12.27 -3.98 -0.58
N ASN A 451 13.34 -4.52 -1.17
CA ASN A 451 14.43 -3.69 -1.66
C ASN A 451 14.13 -3.35 -3.14
N TYR A 452 14.46 -2.13 -3.59
CA TYR A 452 14.13 -1.62 -4.94
C TYR A 452 14.56 -2.52 -6.11
N TRP A 453 15.46 -3.47 -5.87
CA TRP A 453 16.03 -4.39 -6.85
C TRP A 453 15.69 -5.87 -6.60
N SER A 454 14.89 -6.20 -5.58
CA SER A 454 14.56 -7.59 -5.23
C SER A 454 13.26 -8.06 -5.88
N SER A 455 13.22 -9.32 -6.29
CA SER A 455 12.00 -10.04 -6.69
C SER A 455 10.93 -10.12 -5.59
N ASN A 456 11.31 -9.86 -4.33
CA ASN A 456 10.50 -10.13 -3.14
C ASN A 456 9.43 -9.06 -2.86
N VAL A 457 9.04 -8.29 -3.87
CA VAL A 457 8.02 -7.24 -3.73
C VAL A 457 6.72 -7.89 -3.30
N ASN A 458 6.13 -7.35 -2.23
CA ASN A 458 4.85 -7.78 -1.68
C ASN A 458 4.82 -9.20 -1.10
N GLU A 459 5.99 -9.80 -0.84
CA GLU A 459 6.06 -11.15 -0.27
C GLU A 459 5.53 -11.20 1.16
N VAL A 460 4.85 -12.29 1.45
CA VAL A 460 4.47 -12.72 2.79
C VAL A 460 5.05 -14.11 3.01
N GLN A 461 5.79 -14.27 4.09
CA GLN A 461 6.36 -15.55 4.52
C GLN A 461 5.89 -15.84 5.94
N GLY A 462 5.66 -17.10 6.28
CA GLY A 462 5.22 -17.40 7.63
C GLY A 462 5.22 -18.87 7.96
N PHE A 463 4.84 -19.16 9.19
CA PHE A 463 4.81 -20.50 9.72
C PHE A 463 3.76 -20.62 10.83
N VAL A 464 3.15 -21.80 10.89
CA VAL A 464 2.36 -22.25 12.02
C VAL A 464 3.22 -23.23 12.81
N MET A 465 3.39 -22.96 14.10
CA MET A 465 4.18 -23.77 15.02
C MET A 465 3.29 -24.38 16.10
N ASP A 466 3.73 -25.50 16.66
CA ASP A 466 3.20 -26.02 17.91
C ASP A 466 3.74 -25.26 19.13
N GLN A 467 3.33 -25.68 20.32
CA GLN A 467 3.74 -25.09 21.60
C GLN A 467 5.24 -25.26 21.89
N GLU A 468 5.90 -26.26 21.29
CA GLU A 468 7.34 -26.49 21.39
C GLU A 468 8.14 -25.63 20.39
N GLY A 469 7.46 -24.88 19.52
CA GLY A 469 8.09 -24.04 18.48
C GLY A 469 8.48 -24.81 17.22
N LYS A 470 8.07 -26.07 17.08
CA LYS A 470 8.30 -26.85 15.85
C LYS A 470 7.34 -26.37 14.77
N VAL A 471 7.89 -26.09 13.59
CA VAL A 471 7.11 -25.68 12.42
C VAL A 471 6.29 -26.86 11.89
N ILE A 472 4.97 -26.71 11.90
CA ILE A 472 4.00 -27.67 11.37
C ILE A 472 3.63 -27.32 9.93
N HIS A 473 3.36 -26.04 9.65
CA HIS A 473 3.05 -25.55 8.31
C HIS A 473 3.91 -24.34 7.96
N ARG A 474 4.34 -24.28 6.70
CA ARG A 474 5.00 -23.11 6.11
C ARG A 474 3.99 -22.40 5.21
N LEU A 475 3.94 -21.08 5.34
CA LEU A 475 3.09 -20.19 4.55
C LEU A 475 3.97 -19.29 3.70
N PHE A 476 3.60 -19.09 2.44
CA PHE A 476 4.31 -18.18 1.56
C PHE A 476 3.37 -17.65 0.48
N GLY A 477 3.72 -16.51 -0.12
CA GLY A 477 2.97 -15.94 -1.23
C GLY A 477 3.17 -14.43 -1.33
N LYS A 478 2.23 -13.75 -1.98
CA LYS A 478 2.20 -12.28 -2.03
C LYS A 478 0.82 -11.80 -1.62
N TRP A 479 0.76 -10.77 -0.78
CA TRP A 479 -0.49 -10.30 -0.18
C TRP A 479 -1.54 -9.78 -1.19
N HIS A 480 -1.15 -9.57 -2.46
CA HIS A 480 -2.01 -9.13 -3.56
C HIS A 480 -2.27 -10.22 -4.61
N GLU A 481 -1.62 -11.39 -4.53
CA GLU A 481 -1.76 -12.48 -5.50
C GLU A 481 -2.32 -13.77 -4.86
N GLY A 482 -1.98 -14.05 -3.61
CA GLY A 482 -2.45 -15.24 -2.89
C GLY A 482 -1.48 -15.74 -1.83
N LEU A 483 -1.97 -16.66 -1.01
CA LEU A 483 -1.23 -17.33 0.07
C LEU A 483 -1.31 -18.85 -0.11
N TYR A 484 -0.16 -19.51 0.02
CA TYR A 484 0.02 -20.95 -0.14
C TYR A 484 0.57 -21.57 1.14
N CYS A 485 0.24 -22.84 1.37
CA CYS A 485 0.68 -23.62 2.51
C CYS A 485 1.38 -24.89 2.05
N GLY A 486 2.56 -25.16 2.60
CA GLY A 486 3.38 -26.33 2.29
C GLY A 486 4.74 -25.95 1.67
N VAL A 487 5.32 -26.88 0.92
CA VAL A 487 6.62 -26.69 0.25
C VAL A 487 6.41 -26.88 -1.25
N PRO A 488 6.92 -25.97 -2.10
CA PRO A 488 6.89 -26.17 -3.55
C PRO A 488 7.55 -27.49 -3.98
N PRO A 489 7.05 -28.17 -5.03
CA PRO A 489 5.90 -27.81 -5.87
C PRO A 489 4.53 -28.27 -5.33
N SER A 490 4.49 -29.03 -4.21
CA SER A 490 3.25 -29.61 -3.66
C SER A 490 2.45 -28.66 -2.74
N ALA A 491 2.77 -27.37 -2.76
CA ALA A 491 2.11 -26.37 -1.93
C ALA A 491 0.65 -26.16 -2.33
N LYS A 492 -0.25 -26.13 -1.33
CA LYS A 492 -1.68 -25.92 -1.54
C LYS A 492 -2.01 -24.43 -1.48
N CYS A 493 -2.76 -23.94 -2.46
CA CYS A 493 -3.34 -22.60 -2.41
C CYS A 493 -4.39 -22.52 -1.29
N VAL A 494 -4.21 -21.61 -0.32
CA VAL A 494 -5.15 -21.41 0.80
C VAL A 494 -6.11 -20.26 0.48
N TRP A 495 -5.60 -19.19 -0.14
CA TRP A 495 -6.38 -18.02 -0.51
C TRP A 495 -5.78 -17.35 -1.75
N ARG A 496 -6.66 -16.78 -2.59
CA ARG A 496 -6.35 -15.90 -3.71
C ARG A 496 -7.42 -14.81 -3.78
N PRO A 497 -7.07 -13.58 -4.20
CA PRO A 497 -8.06 -12.54 -4.40
C PRO A 497 -8.98 -12.86 -5.57
N GLY A 498 -10.20 -12.34 -5.52
CA GLY A 498 -11.13 -12.40 -6.65
C GLY A 498 -10.63 -11.56 -7.84
N SER A 499 -11.17 -11.83 -9.03
CA SER A 499 -10.90 -10.99 -10.20
C SER A 499 -11.44 -9.58 -9.97
N MET A 500 -10.63 -8.57 -10.31
CA MET A 500 -11.09 -7.18 -10.29
C MET A 500 -12.23 -6.96 -11.29
N PRO A 501 -13.22 -6.11 -10.97
CA PRO A 501 -14.23 -5.70 -11.92
C PRO A 501 -13.62 -5.10 -13.19
N THR A 502 -14.32 -5.22 -14.33
CA THR A 502 -13.97 -4.44 -15.52
C THR A 502 -13.98 -2.95 -15.17
N ASP A 503 -13.03 -2.20 -15.72
CA ASP A 503 -12.88 -0.76 -15.47
C ASP A 503 -12.63 -0.36 -14.00
N TYR A 504 -12.07 -1.26 -13.17
CA TYR A 504 -11.73 -0.96 -11.77
C TYR A 504 -10.88 0.32 -11.62
N GLU A 505 -10.05 0.65 -12.61
CA GLU A 505 -9.23 1.86 -12.64
C GLU A 505 -10.08 3.14 -12.73
N LEU A 506 -11.23 3.09 -13.41
CA LEU A 506 -12.19 4.21 -13.45
C LEU A 506 -12.90 4.40 -12.10
N TYR A 507 -12.99 3.35 -11.28
CA TYR A 507 -13.71 3.37 -10.01
C TYR A 507 -12.76 3.20 -8.83
N TYR A 508 -11.74 4.06 -8.77
CA TYR A 508 -10.81 4.21 -7.64
C TYR A 508 -10.00 2.94 -7.27
N GLY A 509 -9.94 1.95 -8.16
CA GLY A 509 -9.32 0.66 -7.85
C GLY A 509 -10.17 -0.24 -6.95
N PHE A 510 -11.49 -0.05 -6.93
CA PHE A 510 -12.38 -0.80 -6.04
C PHE A 510 -12.52 -2.27 -6.46
N THR A 511 -12.50 -3.14 -5.44
CA THR A 511 -12.97 -4.52 -5.60
C THR A 511 -14.49 -4.51 -5.77
N ARG A 512 -15.06 -5.63 -6.22
CA ARG A 512 -16.52 -5.78 -6.27
C ARG A 512 -17.15 -5.52 -4.91
N PHE A 513 -16.54 -6.04 -3.84
CA PHE A 513 -17.03 -5.83 -2.48
C PHE A 513 -17.02 -4.34 -2.10
N ALA A 514 -15.95 -3.60 -2.42
CA ALA A 514 -15.85 -2.17 -2.15
C ALA A 514 -16.88 -1.33 -2.92
N ILE A 515 -17.17 -1.68 -4.18
CA ILE A 515 -18.25 -1.04 -4.96
C ILE A 515 -19.58 -1.18 -4.22
N GLU A 516 -19.86 -2.29 -3.54
CA GLU A 516 -21.15 -2.53 -2.89
C GLU A 516 -21.34 -1.76 -1.55
N LEU A 517 -20.29 -1.21 -0.93
CA LEU A 517 -20.35 -0.73 0.46
C LEU A 517 -21.19 0.54 0.67
N ASN A 518 -21.06 1.52 -0.24
CA ASN A 518 -21.74 2.81 -0.10
C ASN A 518 -23.09 2.89 -0.84
N GLU A 519 -23.58 1.76 -1.34
CA GLU A 519 -24.90 1.67 -1.97
C GLU A 519 -26.00 1.98 -0.94
N LEU A 520 -26.91 2.89 -1.29
CA LEU A 520 -28.05 3.29 -0.46
C LEU A 520 -29.36 2.95 -1.16
N CYS A 521 -29.90 1.77 -0.87
CA CYS A 521 -31.21 1.36 -1.35
C CYS A 521 -32.34 2.08 -0.60
N PRO A 522 -33.51 2.33 -1.23
CA PRO A 522 -34.65 2.97 -0.57
C PRO A 522 -35.07 2.30 0.75
N GLU A 523 -35.02 0.97 0.81
CA GLU A 523 -35.42 0.16 1.96
C GLU A 523 -34.48 0.36 3.17
N LEU A 524 -33.21 0.71 2.91
CA LEU A 524 -32.23 1.00 3.96
C LEU A 524 -32.47 2.36 4.60
N LYS A 525 -33.09 3.32 3.90
CA LYS A 525 -33.21 4.71 4.40
C LYS A 525 -33.95 4.80 5.73
N ASP A 526 -34.98 3.99 5.91
CA ASP A 526 -35.80 3.99 7.13
C ASP A 526 -35.18 3.13 8.25
N ALA A 527 -34.30 2.19 7.90
CA ALA A 527 -33.67 1.26 8.84
C ALA A 527 -32.35 1.77 9.43
N LEU A 528 -31.64 2.64 8.70
CA LEU A 528 -30.31 3.14 9.08
C LEU A 528 -30.38 4.28 10.11
N PRO A 529 -29.39 4.39 11.01
CA PRO A 529 -29.28 5.56 11.86
C PRO A 529 -28.90 6.77 11.01
N ARG A 530 -29.32 7.98 11.43
CA ARG A 530 -28.92 9.23 10.76
C ARG A 530 -27.41 9.46 10.73
N THR A 531 -26.63 8.72 11.51
CA THR A 531 -25.17 8.76 11.55
C THR A 531 -24.50 7.79 10.56
N ASP A 532 -25.26 7.00 9.80
CA ASP A 532 -24.69 6.05 8.82
C ASP A 532 -23.93 6.79 7.69
N ALA A 533 -22.74 6.30 7.38
CA ALA A 533 -21.85 6.88 6.37
C ALA A 533 -22.50 7.02 4.98
N ARG A 534 -23.52 6.21 4.64
CA ARG A 534 -24.22 6.34 3.36
C ARG A 534 -24.99 7.65 3.19
N PHE A 535 -25.33 8.31 4.29
CA PHE A 535 -26.01 9.61 4.31
C PHE A 535 -25.05 10.79 4.32
N ARG A 536 -23.74 10.55 4.45
CA ARG A 536 -22.72 11.59 4.50
C ARG A 536 -22.59 12.28 3.13
N PRO A 537 -22.89 13.59 3.01
CA PRO A 537 -23.14 14.22 1.70
C PRO A 537 -21.85 14.51 0.91
N ASP A 538 -20.74 14.88 1.55
CA ASP A 538 -19.45 15.08 0.86
C ASP A 538 -18.95 13.80 0.19
N GLN A 539 -19.09 12.66 0.87
CA GLN A 539 -18.77 11.36 0.31
C GLN A 539 -19.70 10.97 -0.85
N ARG A 540 -21.01 11.23 -0.72
CA ARG A 540 -22.00 10.94 -1.77
C ARG A 540 -21.77 11.79 -3.02
N TYR A 541 -21.54 13.10 -2.87
CA TYR A 541 -21.28 13.97 -4.01
C TYR A 541 -20.01 13.58 -4.77
N LEU A 542 -18.95 13.15 -4.05
CA LEU A 542 -17.75 12.64 -4.71
C LEU A 542 -18.05 11.39 -5.54
N GLU A 543 -18.83 10.47 -4.99
CA GLU A 543 -19.23 9.23 -5.65
C GLU A 543 -20.08 9.47 -6.92
N GLU A 544 -20.87 10.54 -6.90
CA GLU A 544 -21.69 11.01 -8.02
C GLU A 544 -20.91 11.88 -9.03
N GLY A 545 -19.61 12.11 -8.80
CA GLY A 545 -18.74 12.92 -9.66
C GLY A 545 -18.90 14.43 -9.47
N ASN A 546 -19.68 14.88 -8.49
CA ASN A 546 -19.88 16.28 -8.17
C ASN A 546 -18.81 16.80 -7.20
N VAL A 547 -17.59 16.96 -7.72
CA VAL A 547 -16.39 17.34 -6.96
C VAL A 547 -16.54 18.68 -6.23
N GLU A 548 -17.16 19.67 -6.88
CA GLU A 548 -17.33 21.01 -6.30
C GLU A 548 -18.22 20.98 -5.04
N MET A 549 -19.37 20.29 -5.14
CA MET A 549 -20.27 20.11 -3.99
C MET A 549 -19.63 19.25 -2.91
N ALA A 550 -18.89 18.20 -3.29
CA ALA A 550 -18.15 17.37 -2.36
C ALA A 550 -17.13 18.18 -1.54
N SER A 551 -16.39 19.08 -2.20
CA SER A 551 -15.41 19.97 -1.56
C SER A 551 -16.08 20.95 -0.59
N SER A 552 -17.17 21.60 -1.02
CA SER A 552 -17.95 22.53 -0.19
C SER A 552 -18.53 21.86 1.06
N GLU A 553 -19.18 20.71 0.89
CA GLU A 553 -19.77 19.97 2.02
C GLU A 553 -18.69 19.43 2.96
N LYS A 554 -17.56 18.95 2.44
CA LYS A 554 -16.44 18.48 3.25
C LYS A 554 -15.94 19.60 4.16
N GLN A 555 -15.76 20.80 3.61
CA GLN A 555 -15.35 21.97 4.39
C GLN A 555 -16.39 22.30 5.47
N ARG A 556 -17.67 22.38 5.10
CA ARG A 556 -18.78 22.70 6.01
C ARG A 556 -18.86 21.73 7.20
N ILE A 557 -18.77 20.44 6.92
CA ILE A 557 -18.85 19.37 7.93
C ILE A 557 -17.61 19.36 8.83
N GLU A 558 -16.41 19.51 8.26
CA GLU A 558 -15.17 19.59 9.04
C GLU A 558 -15.13 20.84 9.95
N ASP A 559 -15.64 21.98 9.47
CA ASP A 559 -15.81 23.20 10.27
C ASP A 559 -16.82 23.00 11.39
N ALA A 560 -17.98 22.42 11.10
CA ALA A 560 -19.01 22.14 12.11
C ALA A 560 -18.50 21.21 13.21
N GLN A 561 -17.75 20.17 12.85
CA GLN A 561 -17.11 19.28 13.82
C GLN A 561 -16.05 20.00 14.66
N ARG A 562 -15.23 20.89 14.06
CA ARG A 562 -14.26 21.70 14.80
C ARG A 562 -14.94 22.64 15.79
N ALA A 563 -16.04 23.29 15.39
CA ALA A 563 -16.83 24.15 16.25
C ALA A 563 -17.46 23.37 17.41
N ARG A 564 -18.08 22.22 17.13
CA ARG A 564 -18.65 21.32 18.16
C ARG A 564 -17.60 20.85 19.16
N ARG A 565 -16.41 20.48 18.69
CA ARG A 565 -15.30 20.09 19.57
C ARG A 565 -14.89 21.22 20.51
N LYS A 566 -14.67 22.43 19.96
CA LYS A 566 -14.29 23.60 20.75
C LYS A 566 -15.35 23.91 21.82
N TRP A 567 -16.62 23.89 21.45
CA TRP A 567 -17.72 24.09 22.39
C TRP A 567 -17.77 23.00 23.47
N ASN A 568 -17.59 21.73 23.12
CA ASN A 568 -17.52 20.63 24.09
C ASN A 568 -16.34 20.79 25.06
N GLU A 569 -15.17 21.18 24.58
CA GLU A 569 -13.97 21.45 25.40
C GLU A 569 -14.23 22.61 26.38
N GLU A 570 -14.81 23.72 25.91
CA GLU A 570 -15.17 24.89 26.74
C GLU A 570 -16.19 24.54 27.83
N ASN A 571 -17.09 23.58 27.58
CA ASN A 571 -18.14 23.16 28.51
C ASN A 571 -17.79 21.88 29.29
N ASN A 572 -16.57 21.35 29.16
CA ASN A 572 -16.13 20.08 29.77
C ASN A 572 -17.05 18.88 29.44
N ILE A 573 -17.66 18.88 28.24
CA ILE A 573 -18.53 17.80 27.77
C ILE A 573 -17.66 16.76 27.06
N LYS A 574 -17.58 15.56 27.64
CA LYS A 574 -16.92 14.42 27.02
C LYS A 574 -17.89 13.72 26.07
N HIS A 575 -17.41 13.38 24.88
CA HIS A 575 -18.18 12.55 23.95
C HIS A 575 -18.20 11.11 24.44
N GLU A 576 -19.40 10.53 24.55
CA GLU A 576 -19.61 9.13 24.84
C GLU A 576 -20.07 8.41 23.57
N PRO A 577 -19.30 7.43 23.05
CA PRO A 577 -19.72 6.62 21.93
C PRO A 577 -20.99 5.84 22.24
N ARG A 578 -21.83 5.67 21.24
CA ARG A 578 -23.20 5.20 21.43
C ARG A 578 -23.32 3.68 21.44
N PHE A 579 -22.50 3.00 20.66
CA PHE A 579 -22.60 1.56 20.42
C PHE A 579 -21.39 0.77 20.92
N PHE A 580 -20.36 1.49 21.36
CA PHE A 580 -19.15 0.90 21.92
C PHE A 580 -18.87 1.47 23.31
N LYS A 581 -18.36 0.60 24.19
CA LYS A 581 -17.87 0.98 25.51
C LYS A 581 -16.37 0.74 25.61
N LYS A 582 -15.70 1.61 26.35
CA LYS A 582 -14.28 1.44 26.66
C LYS A 582 -14.13 0.38 27.76
N VAL A 583 -13.25 -0.59 27.52
CA VAL A 583 -12.82 -1.60 28.50
C VAL A 583 -11.32 -1.53 28.66
N VAL A 584 -10.83 -1.82 29.86
CA VAL A 584 -9.40 -1.90 30.14
C VAL A 584 -9.06 -3.37 30.36
N ASP A 585 -8.10 -3.88 29.61
CA ASP A 585 -7.66 -5.26 29.75
C ASP A 585 -6.67 -5.45 30.92
N ALA A 586 -6.29 -6.71 31.15
CA ALA A 586 -5.33 -7.07 32.21
C ALA A 586 -3.94 -6.41 32.06
N ASN A 587 -3.60 -5.93 30.86
CA ASN A 587 -2.34 -5.25 30.56
C ASN A 587 -2.50 -3.71 30.59
N HIS A 588 -3.58 -3.20 31.18
CA HIS A 588 -3.94 -1.78 31.21
C HIS A 588 -4.09 -1.14 29.82
N ARG A 589 -4.39 -1.92 28.78
CA ARG A 589 -4.68 -1.41 27.45
C ARG A 589 -6.17 -1.09 27.34
N GLU A 590 -6.46 0.14 26.92
CA GLU A 590 -7.82 0.53 26.56
C GLU A 590 -8.22 -0.14 25.24
N ARG A 591 -9.41 -0.74 25.22
CA ARG A 591 -10.05 -1.33 24.04
C ARG A 591 -11.49 -0.88 23.94
N TRP A 592 -12.05 -0.93 22.73
CA TRP A 592 -13.46 -0.63 22.51
C TRP A 592 -14.20 -1.89 22.10
N VAL A 593 -15.28 -2.20 22.82
CA VAL A 593 -16.12 -3.39 22.57
C VAL A 593 -17.57 -2.98 22.42
N SER A 594 -18.31 -3.76 21.63
CA SER A 594 -19.76 -3.59 21.49
C SER A 594 -20.46 -3.53 22.85
N ASN A 595 -21.45 -2.65 22.98
CA ASN A 595 -22.39 -2.65 24.10
C ASN A 595 -23.64 -3.50 23.84
N ASN A 596 -23.70 -4.18 22.68
CA ASN A 596 -24.77 -5.04 22.19
C ASN A 596 -26.10 -4.34 21.88
N MET A 597 -26.13 -3.00 21.89
CA MET A 597 -27.37 -2.25 21.67
C MET A 597 -27.66 -1.97 20.20
N TYR A 598 -26.66 -1.98 19.30
CA TYR A 598 -26.84 -1.54 17.90
C TYR A 598 -27.98 -2.29 17.20
N TRP A 599 -27.90 -3.63 17.17
CA TRP A 599 -28.91 -4.46 16.52
C TRP A 599 -30.22 -4.54 17.30
N GLU A 600 -30.21 -4.30 18.62
CA GLU A 600 -31.43 -4.20 19.42
C GLU A 600 -32.23 -2.96 19.05
N LEU A 601 -31.55 -1.82 18.91
CA LEU A 601 -32.14 -0.54 18.52
C LEU A 601 -32.55 -0.50 17.04
N ARG A 602 -31.86 -1.26 16.19
CA ARG A 602 -32.22 -1.41 14.78
C ARG A 602 -33.50 -2.23 14.58
N LYS A 603 -33.92 -3.04 15.56
CA LYS A 603 -35.19 -3.80 15.46
C LYS A 603 -36.38 -2.83 15.52
N ASN A 604 -37.45 -3.17 14.78
CA ASN A 604 -38.70 -2.40 14.58
C ASN A 604 -39.06 -1.41 15.72
N PRO A 605 -39.21 -0.09 15.44
CA PRO A 605 -39.24 0.57 14.13
C PRO A 605 -37.87 1.06 13.64
N GLY A 606 -36.76 0.46 14.10
CA GLY A 606 -35.43 0.93 13.79
C GLY A 606 -35.06 2.19 14.58
N PHE A 607 -34.11 2.96 14.06
CA PHE A 607 -33.58 4.14 14.76
C PHE A 607 -34.54 5.35 14.77
N ILE A 608 -35.78 5.21 14.29
CA ILE A 608 -36.80 6.27 14.22
C ILE A 608 -37.18 6.80 15.61
N ASN A 609 -37.27 5.90 16.60
CA ASN A 609 -37.64 6.26 17.98
C ASN A 609 -36.47 6.77 18.81
N MET A 610 -35.27 6.83 18.23
CA MET A 610 -34.10 7.30 18.94
C MET A 610 -34.14 8.82 19.07
N GLU A 611 -33.82 9.33 20.26
CA GLU A 611 -33.71 10.77 20.46
C GLU A 611 -32.83 11.40 19.37
N PRO A 612 -33.22 12.57 18.81
CA PRO A 612 -32.44 13.26 17.81
C PRO A 612 -31.03 13.49 18.35
N THR A 613 -30.05 12.83 17.75
CA THR A 613 -28.65 13.13 18.01
C THR A 613 -28.28 14.44 17.32
N VAL A 614 -27.23 15.08 17.81
CA VAL A 614 -26.64 16.26 17.14
C VAL A 614 -26.36 15.88 15.70
N SER A 615 -26.93 16.64 14.75
CA SER A 615 -26.70 16.40 13.32
C SER A 615 -25.20 16.45 13.03
N LEU A 616 -24.67 15.37 12.44
CA LEU A 616 -23.26 15.31 12.07
C LEU A 616 -22.94 16.13 10.82
N TRP A 617 -23.95 16.34 9.95
CA TRP A 617 -23.93 17.16 8.75
C TRP A 617 -25.19 18.00 8.65
#